data_AF-A0A7S4FAT8-F1
#
_entry.id   AF-A0A7S4FAT8-F1
#
_cell.length_a   1.000
_cell.length_b   1.000
_cell.length_c   1.000
_cell.angle_alpha   90.00
_cell.angle_beta   90.00
_cell.angle_gamma   90.00
#
_symmetry.space_group_name_H-M   'P 1'
#
loop_
_entity.id
_entity.type
_entity.pdbx_description
1 polymer ?
#
loop_
_entity_poly.entity_id
_entity_poly.type
_entity_poly.pdbx_seq_one_letter_code
_entity_poly.pdbx_strand_id
1 'polypeptide(L)'
;GGYFASCATASDAIAECFGMLDQARHGSDRARAGQSADAGIGEGAGDGVGQGAGRGSGATVGEGVRDAAGEGADGVVGGVPSDASSLVEAWRSAERAEAESTAALDAAASLRALELRVWVALDAFLRGIARMHGNGQVVPAPKQLLGLLPPPPAIGWPADFVLNKIVVELRALAARRRNLAFTLADTDDPDPEPYIPVYSEYPARRRAQMLSYVVWLVTAEEGSDLQNVLETSSTQQRLRMAERRLKELSERLP
;
A
#
# COMPACT_ATOMS: atom_id res chain seq x y z
N GLY A 1 -17.79 4.57 35.95
CA GLY A 1 -17.22 3.43 35.20
C GLY A 1 -18.27 2.91 34.26
N GLY A 2 -17.99 2.88 32.96
CA GLY A 2 -18.96 2.45 31.94
C GLY A 2 -18.66 2.87 30.50
N TYR A 3 -17.40 3.04 30.10
CA TYR A 3 -17.03 3.56 28.76
C TYR A 3 -16.04 2.65 28.01
N PHE A 4 -16.20 1.31 27.98
CA PHE A 4 -15.22 0.46 27.26
C PHE A 4 -15.80 -0.82 26.62
N ALA A 5 -17.07 -0.83 26.24
CA ALA A 5 -17.71 -2.01 25.64
C ALA A 5 -17.60 -2.14 24.10
N SER A 6 -16.83 -1.29 23.40
CA SER A 6 -16.88 -1.20 21.93
C SER A 6 -15.51 -1.30 21.25
N CYS A 7 -14.74 -2.36 21.53
CA CYS A 7 -13.55 -2.68 20.72
C CYS A 7 -13.81 -3.83 19.72
N ALA A 8 -14.81 -4.68 19.95
CA ALA A 8 -15.16 -5.78 19.04
C ALA A 8 -15.74 -5.26 17.70
N THR A 9 -16.52 -4.19 17.75
CA THR A 9 -17.17 -3.55 16.57
C THR A 9 -16.18 -2.84 15.65
N ALA A 10 -15.05 -2.39 16.17
CA ALA A 10 -14.03 -1.70 15.37
C ALA A 10 -13.32 -2.66 14.40
N SER A 11 -13.11 -3.94 14.78
CA SER A 11 -12.53 -4.95 13.88
C SER A 11 -13.44 -5.26 12.70
N ASP A 12 -14.74 -5.40 12.95
CA ASP A 12 -15.74 -5.67 11.91
C ASP A 12 -15.87 -4.48 10.92
N ALA A 13 -15.87 -3.25 11.44
CA ALA A 13 -15.90 -2.05 10.60
C ALA A 13 -14.62 -1.88 9.75
N ILE A 14 -13.46 -2.30 10.27
CA ILE A 14 -12.20 -2.35 9.52
C ILE A 14 -12.31 -3.38 8.39
N ALA A 15 -12.80 -4.59 8.67
CA ALA A 15 -12.97 -5.64 7.68
C ALA A 15 -13.92 -5.21 6.53
N GLU A 16 -15.02 -4.53 6.85
CA GLU A 16 -15.93 -3.98 5.84
C GLU A 16 -15.27 -2.87 4.99
N CYS A 17 -14.53 -1.94 5.61
CA CYS A 17 -13.82 -0.88 4.87
C CYS A 17 -12.76 -1.45 3.91
N PHE A 18 -12.03 -2.49 4.34
CA PHE A 18 -11.05 -3.16 3.48
C PHE A 18 -11.74 -3.98 2.39
N GLY A 19 -12.88 -4.62 2.67
CA GLY A 19 -13.71 -5.29 1.67
C GLY A 19 -14.25 -4.33 0.59
N MET A 20 -14.68 -3.14 0.99
CA MET A 20 -15.12 -2.09 0.05
C MET A 20 -13.98 -1.56 -0.83
N LEU A 21 -12.77 -1.40 -0.26
CA LEU A 21 -11.59 -0.97 -1.02
C LEU A 21 -11.11 -2.04 -2.03
N ASP A 22 -11.28 -3.32 -1.72
CA ASP A 22 -10.93 -4.41 -2.65
C ASP A 22 -11.99 -4.61 -3.74
N GLN A 23 -13.29 -4.42 -3.42
CA GLN A 23 -14.36 -4.36 -4.41
C GLN A 23 -14.18 -3.21 -5.41
N ALA A 24 -13.74 -2.03 -4.95
CA ALA A 24 -13.42 -0.90 -5.84
C ALA A 24 -12.27 -1.23 -6.82
N ARG A 25 -11.30 -2.06 -6.38
CA ARG A 25 -10.18 -2.51 -7.23
C ARG A 25 -10.66 -3.46 -8.33
N HIS A 26 -11.50 -4.43 -7.99
CA HIS A 26 -12.03 -5.38 -8.99
C HIS A 26 -13.12 -4.78 -9.89
N GLY A 27 -13.86 -3.77 -9.43
CA GLY A 27 -14.80 -3.02 -10.25
C GLY A 27 -14.10 -2.18 -11.34
N SER A 28 -12.95 -1.57 -11.01
CA SER A 28 -12.19 -0.72 -11.94
C SER A 28 -11.51 -1.55 -13.05
N ASP A 29 -11.03 -2.75 -12.75
CA ASP A 29 -10.45 -3.66 -13.75
C ASP A 29 -11.53 -4.26 -14.69
N ARG A 30 -12.75 -4.51 -14.21
CA ARG A 30 -13.89 -4.92 -15.06
C ARG A 30 -14.35 -3.81 -16.00
N ALA A 31 -14.34 -2.55 -15.56
CA ALA A 31 -14.70 -1.41 -16.43
C ALA A 31 -13.70 -1.22 -17.58
N ARG A 32 -12.43 -1.64 -17.40
CA ARG A 32 -11.40 -1.55 -18.44
C ARG A 32 -11.44 -2.73 -19.42
N ALA A 33 -11.90 -3.90 -18.99
CA ALA A 33 -12.12 -5.06 -19.86
C ALA A 33 -13.39 -4.95 -20.73
N GLY A 34 -14.38 -4.13 -20.33
CA GLY A 34 -15.63 -3.94 -21.05
C GLY A 34 -15.58 -2.98 -22.25
N GLN A 35 -14.47 -2.28 -22.48
CA GLN A 35 -14.33 -1.32 -23.59
C GLN A 35 -13.57 -1.85 -24.82
N SER A 36 -13.17 -3.13 -24.85
CA SER A 36 -12.47 -3.71 -26.00
C SER A 36 -13.25 -4.80 -26.75
N ALA A 37 -14.57 -4.90 -26.56
CA ALA A 37 -15.39 -5.92 -27.22
C ALA A 37 -16.57 -5.28 -27.96
N ASP A 38 -16.27 -4.51 -29.01
CA ASP A 38 -17.22 -4.27 -30.09
C ASP A 38 -16.50 -4.34 -31.45
N ALA A 39 -16.20 -5.58 -31.86
CA ALA A 39 -16.00 -5.97 -33.25
C ALA A 39 -16.04 -7.49 -33.34
N GLY A 40 -17.05 -8.03 -34.03
CA GLY A 40 -16.99 -9.39 -34.57
C GLY A 40 -18.13 -10.32 -34.14
N ILE A 41 -19.28 -10.16 -34.79
CA ILE A 41 -20.25 -11.24 -34.98
C ILE A 41 -19.71 -12.15 -36.09
N GLY A 42 -19.65 -13.46 -35.86
CA GLY A 42 -19.36 -14.44 -36.91
C GLY A 42 -19.21 -15.87 -36.41
N GLU A 43 -20.26 -16.66 -36.61
CA GLU A 43 -20.53 -18.01 -36.13
C GLU A 43 -19.48 -19.08 -36.49
N GLY A 44 -19.34 -20.08 -35.62
CA GLY A 44 -18.58 -21.30 -35.90
C GLY A 44 -18.84 -22.38 -34.86
N ALA A 45 -19.86 -23.21 -35.12
CA ALA A 45 -20.13 -24.44 -34.39
C ALA A 45 -18.99 -25.46 -34.60
N GLY A 46 -18.63 -26.18 -33.54
CA GLY A 46 -17.66 -27.27 -33.60
C GLY A 46 -17.62 -28.09 -32.33
N ASP A 47 -18.43 -29.15 -32.29
CA ASP A 47 -18.28 -30.29 -31.37
C ASP A 47 -16.90 -30.94 -31.54
N GLY A 48 -16.25 -31.30 -30.43
CA GLY A 48 -14.92 -31.90 -30.46
C GLY A 48 -14.52 -32.55 -29.14
N VAL A 49 -15.02 -33.77 -28.93
CA VAL A 49 -14.53 -34.73 -27.93
C VAL A 49 -13.07 -35.07 -28.21
N GLY A 50 -12.21 -35.03 -27.18
CA GLY A 50 -10.83 -35.49 -27.29
C GLY A 50 -10.17 -35.73 -25.93
N GLN A 51 -10.22 -36.98 -25.45
CA GLN A 51 -9.34 -37.50 -24.40
C GLN A 51 -7.89 -37.51 -24.90
N GLY A 52 -6.94 -37.15 -24.04
CA GLY A 52 -5.52 -37.22 -24.37
C GLY A 52 -4.64 -37.09 -23.14
N ALA A 53 -4.33 -38.25 -22.53
CA ALA A 53 -3.24 -38.38 -21.57
C ALA A 53 -1.89 -38.15 -22.27
N GLY A 54 -0.96 -37.46 -21.62
CA GLY A 54 0.39 -37.25 -22.15
C GLY A 54 1.37 -36.82 -21.08
N ARG A 55 2.04 -37.80 -20.46
CA ARG A 55 3.31 -37.62 -19.75
C ARG A 55 4.37 -37.11 -20.74
N GLY A 56 5.19 -36.16 -20.30
CA GLY A 56 6.37 -35.73 -21.05
C GLY A 56 7.39 -35.04 -20.15
N SER A 57 8.37 -35.81 -19.67
CA SER A 57 9.68 -35.28 -19.26
C SER A 57 10.35 -34.61 -20.45
N GLY A 58 11.01 -33.48 -20.23
CA GLY A 58 11.81 -32.82 -21.25
C GLY A 58 12.60 -31.66 -20.66
N ALA A 59 13.75 -31.99 -20.07
CA ALA A 59 14.82 -31.03 -19.90
C ALA A 59 15.40 -30.69 -21.28
N THR A 60 15.43 -29.41 -21.64
CA THR A 60 16.34 -28.92 -22.67
C THR A 60 16.92 -27.57 -22.24
N VAL A 61 18.23 -27.62 -21.98
CA VAL A 61 19.14 -26.48 -21.99
C VAL A 61 19.08 -25.85 -23.39
N GLY A 62 18.84 -24.55 -23.43
CA GLY A 62 18.82 -23.76 -24.66
C GLY A 62 19.58 -22.46 -24.47
N GLU A 63 20.90 -22.53 -24.56
CA GLU A 63 21.78 -21.38 -24.83
C GLU A 63 21.43 -20.85 -26.22
N GLY A 64 20.60 -19.81 -26.26
CA GLY A 64 20.27 -19.08 -27.47
C GLY A 64 21.10 -17.81 -27.57
N VAL A 65 22.33 -17.94 -28.08
CA VAL A 65 23.07 -16.82 -28.67
C VAL A 65 22.23 -16.31 -29.85
N ARG A 66 21.64 -15.13 -29.71
CA ARG A 66 21.03 -14.39 -30.83
C ARG A 66 21.92 -13.19 -31.14
N ASP A 67 22.86 -13.41 -32.04
CA ASP A 67 23.42 -12.36 -32.88
C ASP A 67 22.30 -11.86 -33.81
N ALA A 68 21.70 -10.74 -33.42
CA ALA A 68 20.85 -9.95 -34.31
C ALA A 68 21.58 -8.65 -34.63
N ALA A 69 22.51 -8.74 -35.58
CA ALA A 69 22.98 -7.60 -36.35
C ALA A 69 21.80 -7.09 -37.20
N GLY A 70 21.05 -6.14 -36.63
CA GLY A 70 20.05 -5.36 -37.33
C GLY A 70 20.60 -3.97 -37.62
N GLU A 71 21.33 -3.85 -38.73
CA GLU A 71 21.60 -2.56 -39.38
C GLU A 71 20.28 -1.97 -39.88
N GLY A 72 19.74 -1.05 -39.09
CA GLY A 72 18.60 -0.20 -39.43
C GLY A 72 18.89 1.22 -38.97
N ALA A 73 20.04 1.77 -39.40
CA ALA A 73 20.35 3.18 -39.26
C ALA A 73 19.57 3.99 -40.29
N ASP A 74 18.23 4.01 -40.17
CA ASP A 74 17.44 5.02 -40.85
C ASP A 74 17.51 6.27 -39.98
N GLY A 75 18.54 7.07 -40.28
CA GLY A 75 18.81 8.33 -39.62
C GLY A 75 17.63 9.27 -39.80
N VAL A 76 16.76 9.33 -38.79
CA VAL A 76 16.05 10.57 -38.47
C VAL A 76 17.14 11.57 -38.11
N VAL A 77 17.67 12.23 -39.14
CA VAL A 77 18.39 13.49 -39.03
C VAL A 77 17.37 14.44 -38.44
N GLY A 78 17.33 14.52 -37.11
CA GLY A 78 16.53 15.49 -36.38
C GLY A 78 16.89 16.84 -36.96
N GLY A 79 15.97 17.40 -37.75
CA GLY A 79 16.15 18.71 -38.36
C GLY A 79 16.52 19.67 -37.26
N VAL A 80 17.76 20.16 -37.28
CA VAL A 80 18.21 21.19 -36.35
C VAL A 80 17.18 22.31 -36.47
N PRO A 81 16.48 22.68 -35.39
CA PRO A 81 15.47 23.70 -35.46
C PRO A 81 16.14 24.99 -35.96
N SER A 82 15.92 25.33 -37.23
CA SER A 82 16.59 26.45 -37.90
C SER A 82 16.11 27.80 -37.37
N ASP A 83 15.05 27.79 -36.56
CA ASP A 83 14.49 28.96 -35.93
C ASP A 83 14.96 29.06 -34.47
N ALA A 84 15.68 30.13 -34.15
CA ALA A 84 16.09 30.44 -32.79
C ALA A 84 14.91 30.45 -31.80
N SER A 85 13.69 30.77 -32.25
CA SER A 85 12.48 30.73 -31.42
C SER A 85 12.17 29.31 -30.93
N SER A 86 12.30 28.31 -31.81
CA SER A 86 12.01 26.92 -31.47
C SER A 86 13.04 26.31 -30.50
N LEU A 87 14.31 26.72 -30.58
CA LEU A 87 15.34 26.33 -29.60
C LEU A 87 15.07 26.91 -28.22
N VAL A 88 14.63 28.18 -28.15
CA VAL A 88 14.28 28.83 -26.87
C VAL A 88 13.05 28.18 -26.23
N GLU A 89 12.03 27.80 -27.01
CA GLU A 89 10.85 27.08 -26.51
C GLU A 89 11.18 25.67 -26.04
N ALA A 90 12.04 24.95 -26.76
CA ALA A 90 12.53 23.64 -26.34
C ALA A 90 13.29 23.73 -25.00
N TRP A 91 14.19 24.71 -24.85
CA TRP A 91 14.93 24.93 -23.62
C TRP A 91 14.02 25.29 -22.44
N ARG A 92 13.09 26.25 -22.61
CA ARG A 92 12.09 26.59 -21.57
C ARG A 92 11.20 25.41 -21.19
N SER A 93 10.91 24.52 -22.15
CA SER A 93 10.12 23.32 -21.88
C SER A 93 10.90 22.29 -21.08
N ALA A 94 12.20 22.14 -21.36
CA ALA A 94 13.10 21.32 -20.55
C ALA A 94 13.23 21.88 -19.12
N GLU A 95 13.43 23.19 -18.94
CA GLU A 95 13.48 23.83 -17.61
C GLU A 95 12.19 23.61 -16.82
N ARG A 96 11.02 23.75 -17.46
CA ARG A 96 9.72 23.47 -16.83
C ARG A 96 9.59 22.01 -16.40
N ALA A 97 10.03 21.07 -17.22
CA ALA A 97 9.99 19.64 -16.91
C ALA A 97 10.93 19.27 -15.75
N GLU A 98 12.14 19.86 -15.70
CA GLU A 98 13.06 19.70 -14.58
C GLU A 98 12.48 20.28 -13.28
N ALA A 99 11.92 21.50 -13.34
CA ALA A 99 11.26 22.13 -12.20
C ALA A 99 10.07 21.30 -11.68
N GLU A 100 9.24 20.75 -12.56
CA GLU A 100 8.12 19.88 -12.18
C GLU A 100 8.61 18.56 -11.55
N SER A 101 9.67 17.96 -12.09
CA SER A 101 10.30 16.77 -11.54
C SER A 101 10.85 17.01 -10.13
N THR A 102 11.59 18.10 -9.91
CA THR A 102 12.11 18.47 -8.58
C THR A 102 10.98 18.72 -7.58
N ALA A 103 9.93 19.45 -7.97
CA ALA A 103 8.76 19.68 -7.14
C ALA A 103 8.02 18.37 -6.77
N ALA A 104 7.93 17.42 -7.69
CA ALA A 104 7.34 16.11 -7.43
C ALA A 104 8.17 15.29 -6.43
N LEU A 105 9.50 15.31 -6.53
CA LEU A 105 10.42 14.67 -5.58
C LEU A 105 10.29 15.27 -4.18
N ASP A 106 10.26 16.60 -4.08
CA ASP A 106 10.08 17.31 -2.81
C ASP A 106 8.72 17.03 -2.18
N ALA A 107 7.65 16.99 -2.98
CA ALA A 107 6.31 16.62 -2.52
C ALA A 107 6.26 15.18 -1.99
N ALA A 108 6.94 14.25 -2.65
CA ALA A 108 7.05 12.86 -2.21
C ALA A 108 7.86 12.73 -0.91
N ALA A 109 8.97 13.45 -0.79
CA ALA A 109 9.78 13.50 0.43
C ALA A 109 9.00 14.10 1.61
N SER A 110 8.29 15.21 1.39
CA SER A 110 7.42 15.82 2.40
C SER A 110 6.30 14.89 2.86
N LEU A 111 5.64 14.19 1.92
CA LEU A 111 4.63 13.20 2.26
C LEU A 111 5.20 12.05 3.10
N ARG A 112 6.38 11.54 2.75
CA ARG A 112 7.06 10.48 3.51
C ARG A 112 7.44 10.95 4.92
N ALA A 113 7.96 12.18 5.07
CA ALA A 113 8.27 12.73 6.38
C ALA A 113 7.03 12.85 7.27
N LEU A 114 5.90 13.24 6.68
CA LEU A 114 4.62 13.32 7.39
C LEU A 114 4.07 11.93 7.77
N GLU A 115 4.18 10.94 6.87
CA GLU A 115 3.84 9.54 7.16
C GLU A 115 4.61 9.02 8.39
N LEU A 116 5.93 9.25 8.44
CA LEU A 116 6.78 8.82 9.56
C LEU A 116 6.36 9.50 10.88
N ARG A 117 6.05 10.81 10.85
CA ARG A 117 5.56 11.55 12.03
C ARG A 117 4.26 10.98 12.58
N VAL A 118 3.31 10.65 11.70
CA VAL A 118 2.04 10.02 12.11
C VAL A 118 2.29 8.67 12.77
N TRP A 119 3.16 7.84 12.21
CA TRP A 119 3.53 6.56 12.82
C TRP A 119 4.12 6.70 14.21
N VAL A 120 5.08 7.63 14.39
CA VAL A 120 5.69 7.90 15.70
C VAL A 120 4.66 8.40 16.71
N ALA A 121 3.77 9.31 16.29
CA ALA A 121 2.70 9.80 17.15
C ALA A 121 1.69 8.69 17.53
N LEU A 122 1.37 7.80 16.58
CA LEU A 122 0.49 6.66 16.81
C LEU A 122 1.10 5.66 17.80
N ASP A 123 2.39 5.34 17.65
CA ASP A 123 3.11 4.46 18.59
C ASP A 123 3.11 5.05 20.02
N ALA A 124 3.39 6.34 20.16
CA ALA A 124 3.37 7.03 21.45
C ALA A 124 1.98 6.99 22.10
N PHE A 125 0.93 7.28 21.32
CA PHE A 125 -0.46 7.22 21.77
C PHE A 125 -0.84 5.81 22.26
N LEU A 126 -0.59 4.79 21.44
CA LEU A 126 -0.93 3.41 21.76
C LEU A 126 -0.16 2.88 22.98
N ARG A 127 1.11 3.28 23.15
CA ARG A 127 1.88 3.00 24.37
C ARG A 127 1.30 3.70 25.60
N GLY A 128 0.76 4.91 25.44
CA GLY A 128 0.01 5.59 26.50
C GLY A 128 -1.21 4.78 26.95
N ILE A 129 -2.03 4.33 25.99
CA ILE A 129 -3.18 3.46 26.28
C ILE A 129 -2.76 2.16 26.97
N ALA A 130 -1.74 1.47 26.44
CA ALA A 130 -1.26 0.21 27.01
C ALA A 130 -0.80 0.35 28.47
N ARG A 131 -0.19 1.50 28.82
CA ARG A 131 0.18 1.83 30.20
C ARG A 131 -1.03 2.00 31.11
N MET A 132 -2.07 2.72 30.68
CA MET A 132 -3.29 2.90 31.47
C MET A 132 -4.01 1.58 31.76
N HIS A 133 -3.98 0.63 30.81
CA HIS A 133 -4.66 -0.65 30.95
C HIS A 133 -3.91 -1.64 31.86
N GLY A 134 -2.73 -1.29 32.39
CA GLY A 134 -1.88 -2.20 33.18
C GLY A 134 -1.30 -3.37 32.38
N ASN A 135 -1.62 -3.46 31.08
CA ASN A 135 -1.21 -4.53 30.20
C ASN A 135 0.17 -4.34 29.60
N GLY A 136 0.82 -3.19 29.83
CA GLY A 136 2.25 -2.84 29.72
C GLY A 136 2.99 -3.17 28.41
N GLN A 137 2.79 -4.36 27.87
CA GLN A 137 3.38 -4.92 26.66
C GLN A 137 2.39 -5.07 25.50
N VAL A 138 1.10 -5.31 25.73
CA VAL A 138 0.16 -5.56 24.62
C VAL A 138 -0.38 -4.24 24.07
N VAL A 139 0.23 -3.78 22.98
CA VAL A 139 -0.21 -2.60 22.25
C VAL A 139 -1.42 -2.97 21.38
N PRO A 140 -2.60 -2.34 21.56
CA PRO A 140 -3.80 -2.68 20.80
C PRO A 140 -3.75 -2.05 19.41
N ALA A 141 -2.92 -2.62 18.51
CA ALA A 141 -2.83 -2.17 17.12
C ALA A 141 -3.44 -3.23 16.19
N PRO A 142 -4.41 -2.87 15.32
CA PRO A 142 -4.91 -3.78 14.30
C PRO A 142 -3.76 -4.30 13.42
N LYS A 143 -3.68 -5.62 13.22
CA LYS A 143 -2.60 -6.26 12.43
C LYS A 143 -2.53 -5.72 11.00
N GLN A 144 -3.68 -5.37 10.42
CA GLN A 144 -3.85 -4.79 9.10
C GLN A 144 -3.17 -3.41 9.01
N LEU A 145 -3.33 -2.58 10.04
CA LEU A 145 -2.64 -1.30 10.14
C LEU A 145 -1.12 -1.52 10.20
N LEU A 146 -0.66 -2.47 11.02
CA LEU A 146 0.76 -2.84 11.11
C LEU A 146 1.35 -3.37 9.80
N GLY A 147 0.52 -3.93 8.91
CA GLY A 147 0.91 -4.26 7.55
C GLY A 147 1.41 -3.04 6.77
N LEU A 148 0.81 -1.86 7.01
CA LEU A 148 1.14 -0.60 6.34
C LEU A 148 2.38 0.12 6.92
N LEU A 149 3.11 -0.47 7.86
CA LEU A 149 4.30 0.18 8.42
C LEU A 149 5.39 0.29 7.33
N PRO A 150 5.91 1.51 7.02
CA PRO A 150 6.98 1.67 6.04
C PRO A 150 8.27 0.95 6.50
N PRO A 151 9.20 0.68 5.57
CA PRO A 151 10.54 0.26 5.96
C PRO A 151 11.18 1.30 6.88
N PRO A 152 12.09 0.90 7.79
CA PRO A 152 12.79 1.83 8.65
C PRO A 152 13.43 2.98 7.85
N PRO A 153 13.32 4.24 8.32
CA PRO A 153 14.01 5.35 7.67
C PRO A 153 15.52 5.19 7.79
N ALA A 154 16.30 5.95 6.99
CA ALA A 154 17.76 5.84 6.97
C ALA A 154 18.40 6.10 8.36
N ILE A 155 17.80 7.00 9.15
CA ILE A 155 18.21 7.30 10.52
C ILE A 155 17.72 6.28 11.56
N GLY A 156 16.94 5.27 11.14
CA GLY A 156 16.27 4.32 12.01
C GLY A 156 15.00 4.87 12.68
N TRP A 157 14.20 3.97 13.25
CA TRP A 157 13.09 4.37 14.12
C TRP A 157 13.61 4.88 15.46
N PRO A 158 12.84 5.73 16.18
CA PRO A 158 13.15 6.06 17.57
C PRO A 158 13.36 4.81 18.43
N ALA A 159 14.26 4.87 19.41
CA ALA A 159 14.63 3.70 20.23
C ALA A 159 13.44 3.11 21.00
N ASP A 160 12.47 3.96 21.34
CA ASP A 160 11.23 3.63 22.05
C ASP A 160 10.07 3.26 21.12
N PHE A 161 10.28 3.20 19.80
CA PHE A 161 9.26 2.83 18.82
C PHE A 161 8.99 1.32 18.85
N VAL A 162 7.88 0.92 19.47
CA VAL A 162 7.52 -0.48 19.74
C VAL A 162 6.84 -1.14 18.55
N LEU A 163 6.06 -0.40 17.75
CA LEU A 163 5.33 -0.99 16.61
C LEU A 163 6.25 -1.72 15.61
N ASN A 164 7.48 -1.25 15.40
CA ASN A 164 8.43 -1.94 14.53
C ASN A 164 8.84 -3.32 15.07
N LYS A 165 8.96 -3.48 16.40
CA LYS A 165 9.28 -4.76 17.03
C LYS A 165 8.15 -5.76 16.80
N ILE A 166 6.91 -5.32 17.03
CA ILE A 166 5.70 -6.11 16.80
C ILE A 166 5.61 -6.54 15.32
N VAL A 167 5.86 -5.63 14.38
CA VAL A 167 5.85 -5.95 12.94
C VAL A 167 6.92 -6.97 12.57
N VAL A 168 8.13 -6.89 13.14
CA VAL A 168 9.19 -7.88 12.91
C VAL A 168 8.75 -9.27 13.39
N GLU A 169 8.14 -9.36 14.57
CA GLU A 169 7.60 -10.61 15.13
C GLU A 169 6.47 -11.17 14.26
N LEU A 170 5.51 -10.34 13.84
CA LEU A 170 4.41 -10.75 12.95
C LEU A 170 4.92 -11.24 11.60
N ARG A 171 5.95 -10.61 11.02
CA ARG A 171 6.60 -11.07 9.79
C ARG A 171 7.28 -12.43 10.00
N ALA A 172 7.97 -12.62 11.13
CA ALA A 172 8.59 -13.90 11.46
C ALA A 172 7.56 -15.03 11.62
N LEU A 173 6.44 -14.74 12.29
CA LEU A 173 5.32 -15.68 12.44
C LEU A 173 4.69 -16.02 11.09
N ALA A 174 4.42 -15.04 10.23
CA ALA A 174 3.87 -15.26 8.89
C ALA A 174 4.83 -16.10 8.01
N ALA A 175 6.14 -15.87 8.10
CA ALA A 175 7.14 -16.67 7.40
C ALA A 175 7.16 -18.13 7.89
N ARG A 176 7.11 -18.35 9.21
CA ARG A 176 7.02 -19.70 9.79
C ARG A 176 5.75 -20.43 9.35
N ARG A 177 4.59 -19.74 9.38
CA ARG A 177 3.31 -20.29 8.90
C ARG A 177 3.38 -20.70 7.43
N ARG A 178 3.97 -19.88 6.56
CA ARG A 178 4.15 -20.22 5.13
C ARG A 178 4.99 -21.49 4.95
N ASN A 179 6.03 -21.66 5.76
CA ASN A 179 6.86 -22.87 5.71
C ASN A 179 6.15 -24.12 6.25
N LEU A 180 5.29 -23.95 7.27
CA LEU A 180 4.51 -25.05 7.88
C LEU A 180 3.28 -25.46 7.06
N ALA A 181 2.57 -24.50 6.46
CA ALA A 181 1.43 -24.76 5.59
C ALA A 181 1.81 -25.56 4.34
N PHE A 182 3.07 -25.48 3.91
CA PHE A 182 3.60 -26.36 2.87
C PHE A 182 3.71 -27.83 3.32
N THR A 183 3.76 -28.10 4.63
CA THR A 183 3.98 -29.43 5.21
C THR A 183 2.74 -30.08 5.82
N LEU A 184 1.74 -29.30 6.26
CA LEU A 184 0.55 -29.80 6.96
C LEU A 184 -0.66 -28.96 6.54
N ALA A 185 -1.50 -29.51 5.66
CA ALA A 185 -2.67 -28.84 5.11
C ALA A 185 -3.91 -28.85 6.04
N ASP A 186 -3.76 -29.24 7.31
CA ASP A 186 -4.90 -29.64 8.15
C ASP A 186 -4.78 -29.19 9.62
N THR A 187 -4.30 -27.97 9.86
CA THR A 187 -4.37 -27.37 11.20
C THR A 187 -5.38 -26.25 11.20
N ASP A 188 -6.46 -26.43 11.96
CA ASP A 188 -7.39 -25.39 12.43
C ASP A 188 -6.57 -24.24 13.06
N ASP A 189 -6.14 -23.27 12.26
CA ASP A 189 -5.41 -22.10 12.78
C ASP A 189 -6.43 -21.20 13.50
N PRO A 190 -6.30 -21.00 14.83
CA PRO A 190 -7.28 -20.25 15.61
C PRO A 190 -7.20 -18.73 15.37
N ASP A 191 -6.39 -18.26 14.42
CA ASP A 191 -6.23 -16.85 14.08
C ASP A 191 -7.13 -16.46 12.89
N PRO A 192 -8.33 -15.91 13.13
CA PRO A 192 -9.27 -15.59 12.05
C PRO A 192 -8.76 -14.49 11.11
N GLU A 193 -7.80 -13.69 11.56
CA GLU A 193 -7.26 -12.56 10.79
C GLU A 193 -5.73 -12.68 10.67
N PRO A 194 -5.25 -13.42 9.66
CA PRO A 194 -3.82 -13.59 9.46
C PRO A 194 -3.15 -12.25 9.13
N TYR A 195 -1.97 -12.02 9.71
CA TYR A 195 -1.14 -10.89 9.33
C TYR A 195 -0.68 -11.03 7.88
N ILE A 196 -1.07 -10.07 7.03
CA ILE A 196 -0.65 -9.99 5.63
C ILE A 196 0.47 -8.95 5.53
N PRO A 197 1.74 -9.36 5.37
CA PRO A 197 2.83 -8.42 5.16
C PRO A 197 2.60 -7.67 3.85
N VAL A 198 2.63 -6.34 3.90
CA VAL A 198 2.64 -5.53 2.69
C VAL A 198 3.98 -5.71 1.99
N TYR A 199 3.94 -5.88 0.67
CA TYR A 199 5.14 -6.02 -0.17
C TYR A 199 6.08 -4.83 0.02
N SER A 200 7.39 -5.08 0.00
CA SER A 200 8.43 -4.05 0.09
C SER A 200 8.29 -2.98 -0.99
N GLU A 201 7.68 -3.34 -2.13
CA GLU A 201 7.44 -2.48 -3.29
C GLU A 201 6.14 -1.67 -3.20
N TYR A 202 5.41 -1.75 -2.08
CA TYR A 202 4.13 -1.07 -1.98
C TYR A 202 4.30 0.46 -2.09
N PRO A 203 3.62 1.12 -3.03
CA PRO A 203 3.88 2.53 -3.33
C PRO A 203 3.68 3.42 -2.10
N ALA A 204 4.68 4.24 -1.78
CA ALA A 204 4.66 5.11 -0.60
C ALA A 204 3.43 6.04 -0.56
N ARG A 205 3.04 6.60 -1.71
CA ARG A 205 1.84 7.45 -1.83
C ARG A 205 0.56 6.69 -1.45
N ARG A 206 0.42 5.44 -1.88
CA ARG A 206 -0.75 4.60 -1.58
C ARG A 206 -0.78 4.21 -0.11
N ARG A 207 0.37 3.86 0.47
CA ARG A 207 0.51 3.56 1.90
C ARG A 207 0.13 4.76 2.77
N ALA A 208 0.66 5.93 2.47
CA ALA A 208 0.34 7.19 3.14
C ALA A 208 -1.17 7.53 3.02
N GLN A 209 -1.77 7.30 1.85
CA GLN A 209 -3.20 7.46 1.64
C GLN A 209 -4.01 6.52 2.53
N MET A 210 -3.68 5.23 2.59
CA MET A 210 -4.37 4.27 3.45
C MET A 210 -4.22 4.62 4.92
N LEU A 211 -3.00 4.94 5.37
CA LEU A 211 -2.73 5.39 6.73
C LEU A 211 -3.59 6.60 7.10
N SER A 212 -3.78 7.55 6.16
CA SER A 212 -4.57 8.76 6.39
C SER A 212 -6.04 8.50 6.75
N TYR A 213 -6.57 7.32 6.43
CA TYR A 213 -7.91 6.88 6.80
C TYR A 213 -7.90 5.90 7.98
N VAL A 214 -7.04 4.86 7.92
CA VAL A 214 -7.04 3.77 8.91
C VAL A 214 -6.68 4.26 10.31
N VAL A 215 -5.86 5.30 10.43
CA VAL A 215 -5.51 5.89 11.74
C VAL A 215 -6.75 6.31 12.54
N TRP A 216 -7.82 6.76 11.87
CA TRP A 216 -9.06 7.19 12.51
C TRP A 216 -9.85 6.04 13.12
N LEU A 217 -9.67 4.81 12.65
CA LEU A 217 -10.29 3.61 13.24
C LEU A 217 -9.75 3.33 14.66
N VAL A 218 -8.56 3.85 14.96
CA VAL A 218 -7.89 3.68 16.25
C VAL A 218 -8.08 4.90 17.16
N THR A 219 -8.32 6.09 16.57
CA THR A 219 -8.36 7.37 17.31
C THR A 219 -9.75 8.01 17.40
N ALA A 220 -10.75 7.47 16.71
CA ALA A 220 -12.12 7.98 16.78
C ALA A 220 -12.71 7.67 18.16
N GLU A 221 -13.18 8.71 18.84
CA GLU A 221 -14.01 8.58 20.03
C GLU A 221 -15.48 8.46 19.60
N GLU A 222 -16.32 7.85 20.43
CA GLU A 222 -17.76 7.78 20.17
C GLU A 222 -18.34 9.18 19.95
N GLY A 223 -19.05 9.38 18.83
CA GLY A 223 -19.60 10.70 18.45
C GLY A 223 -18.61 11.64 17.75
N SER A 224 -17.40 11.19 17.40
CA SER A 224 -16.47 12.01 16.60
C SER A 224 -17.03 12.30 15.21
N ASP A 225 -17.09 13.58 14.83
CA ASP A 225 -17.43 13.98 13.47
C ASP A 225 -16.25 13.73 12.52
N LEU A 226 -16.34 12.65 11.74
CA LEU A 226 -15.34 12.28 10.73
C LEU A 226 -15.62 12.87 9.35
N GLN A 227 -16.72 13.61 9.17
CA GLN A 227 -17.12 14.12 7.85
C GLN A 227 -16.04 14.99 7.23
N ASN A 228 -15.45 15.89 8.01
CA ASN A 228 -14.36 16.77 7.55
C ASN A 228 -13.13 15.97 7.05
N VAL A 229 -12.81 14.85 7.70
CA VAL A 229 -11.70 13.98 7.28
C VAL A 229 -12.01 13.31 5.95
N LEU A 230 -13.25 12.85 5.75
CA LEU A 230 -13.71 12.19 4.54
C LEU A 230 -13.79 13.16 3.35
N GLU A 231 -14.22 14.41 3.59
CA GLU A 231 -14.32 15.47 2.58
C GLU A 231 -12.96 16.04 2.18
N THR A 232 -11.97 15.97 3.07
CA THR A 232 -10.62 16.44 2.76
C THR A 232 -10.01 15.57 1.66
N SER A 233 -9.78 16.13 0.47
CA SER A 233 -9.20 15.42 -0.68
C SER A 233 -7.70 15.17 -0.56
N SER A 234 -6.98 16.07 0.12
CA SER A 234 -5.51 16.00 0.25
C SER A 234 -5.06 14.99 1.30
N THR A 235 -4.31 13.97 0.86
CA THR A 235 -3.67 12.99 1.77
C THR A 235 -2.76 13.67 2.80
N GLN A 236 -2.01 14.69 2.40
CA GLN A 236 -1.15 15.43 3.34
C GLN A 236 -1.99 16.12 4.42
N GLN A 237 -3.11 16.73 4.04
CA GLN A 237 -3.97 17.41 5.00
C GLN A 237 -4.60 16.42 5.99
N ARG A 238 -5.12 15.28 5.50
CA ARG A 238 -5.64 14.23 6.38
C ARG A 238 -4.59 13.68 7.34
N LEU A 239 -3.35 13.47 6.89
CA LEU A 239 -2.26 13.04 7.77
C LEU A 239 -1.89 14.11 8.82
N ARG A 240 -1.91 15.40 8.46
CA ARG A 240 -1.69 16.49 9.44
C ARG A 240 -2.81 16.53 10.49
N MET A 241 -4.07 16.31 10.07
CA MET A 241 -5.21 16.22 10.99
C MET A 241 -5.04 15.03 11.95
N ALA A 242 -4.67 13.86 11.41
CA ALA A 242 -4.41 12.66 12.21
C ALA A 242 -3.27 12.85 13.21
N GLU A 243 -2.14 13.44 12.79
CA GLU A 243 -1.02 13.71 13.69
C GLU A 243 -1.41 14.67 14.82
N ARG A 244 -2.15 15.74 14.51
CA ARG A 244 -2.64 16.68 15.51
C ARG A 244 -3.55 15.97 16.52
N ARG A 245 -4.51 15.19 16.02
CA ARG A 245 -5.44 14.42 16.85
C ARG A 245 -4.70 13.43 17.77
N LEU A 246 -3.70 12.73 17.26
CA LEU A 246 -2.87 11.81 18.04
C LEU A 246 -2.13 12.51 19.18
N LYS A 247 -1.59 13.72 18.93
CA LYS A 247 -0.92 14.52 19.96
C LYS A 247 -1.90 15.00 21.03
N GLU A 248 -3.04 15.56 20.63
CA GLU A 248 -4.11 15.98 21.55
C GLU A 248 -4.59 14.82 22.43
N LEU A 249 -4.80 13.64 21.84
CA LEU A 249 -5.18 12.45 22.58
C LEU A 249 -4.08 12.00 23.54
N SER A 250 -2.82 12.02 23.10
CA SER A 250 -1.68 11.64 23.94
C SER A 250 -1.49 12.57 25.14
N GLU A 251 -1.74 13.88 24.97
CA GLU A 251 -1.68 14.88 26.05
C GLU A 251 -2.80 14.71 27.09
N ARG A 252 -3.92 14.07 26.71
CA ARG A 252 -5.03 13.75 27.62
C ARG A 252 -4.79 12.47 28.43
N LEU A 253 -3.77 11.69 28.07
CA LEU A 253 -3.41 10.48 28.81
C LEU A 253 -2.60 10.86 30.08
N PRO A 254 -2.88 10.22 31.24
CA PRO A 254 -2.23 10.50 32.51
C PRO A 254 -0.76 10.04 32.56
#